data_AF-A0A0R2TJB7-F1
#
_entry.id   AF-A0A0R2TJB7-F1
#
_cell.length_a   1.000
_cell.length_b   1.000
_cell.length_c   1.000
_cell.angle_alpha   90.00
_cell.angle_beta   90.00
_cell.angle_gamma   90.00
#
_symmetry.space_group_name_H-M   'P 1'
#
loop_
_entity.id
_entity.type
_entity.pdbx_description
1 polymer ?
#
loop_
_entity_poly.entity_id
_entity_poly.type
_entity_poly.pdbx_seq_one_letter_code
_entity_poly.pdbx_strand_id
1 'polypeptide(L)'
;MDKSEAPEPPVLSFEKLVEKANIGKEPAGTFNLVVTNFVQHFSTYETDKNTKSKFMAYGELKQFDDNGERLEQSSMRLRMVNELFTSQTATVVIERYEDSVRNHLTESYCIFGGSSGIGDEIRPIAVFILKSNIYDYIEKAFVMANPQIEFNLKFTKAIQRKEMSITFDQPPNSETCLTTNHFTLDSDIGLGLWYANSKLVEIKNLMNVV
;
A
#
# COMPACT_ATOMS: atom_id res chain seq x y z
N MET A 1 -15.74 -42.39 6.36
CA MET A 1 -14.72 -41.43 5.88
C MET A 1 -15.18 -40.07 6.32
N ASP A 2 -14.59 -39.60 7.40
CA ASP A 2 -14.92 -38.33 8.04
C ASP A 2 -14.34 -37.18 7.20
N LYS A 3 -15.19 -36.26 6.75
CA LYS A 3 -14.72 -35.02 6.11
C LYS A 3 -14.49 -34.03 7.25
N SER A 4 -13.24 -33.87 7.67
CA SER A 4 -12.87 -32.77 8.57
C SER A 4 -13.03 -31.46 7.79
N GLU A 5 -14.15 -30.79 8.00
CA GLU A 5 -14.36 -29.42 7.56
C GLU A 5 -13.38 -28.54 8.35
N ALA A 6 -12.48 -27.84 7.65
CA ALA A 6 -11.59 -26.89 8.28
C ALA A 6 -12.43 -25.79 8.94
N PRO A 7 -12.14 -25.36 10.18
CA PRO A 7 -12.90 -24.31 10.81
C PRO A 7 -12.80 -23.02 9.98
N GLU A 8 -13.95 -22.42 9.66
CA GLU A 8 -13.98 -21.10 9.04
C GLU A 8 -13.20 -20.11 9.93
N PRO A 9 -12.36 -19.24 9.34
CA PRO A 9 -11.63 -18.25 10.10
C PRO A 9 -12.62 -17.34 10.85
N PRO A 10 -12.31 -16.96 12.10
CA PRO A 10 -13.23 -16.17 12.92
C PRO A 10 -13.48 -14.80 12.29
N VAL A 11 -14.73 -14.52 11.92
CA VAL A 11 -15.17 -13.18 11.48
C VAL A 11 -15.36 -12.31 12.72
N LEU A 12 -14.34 -11.50 13.04
CA LEU A 12 -14.44 -10.51 14.12
C LEU A 12 -15.07 -9.23 13.57
N SER A 13 -16.32 -8.97 13.99
CA SER A 13 -16.98 -7.70 13.67
C SER A 13 -16.29 -6.54 14.39
N PHE A 14 -16.04 -5.45 13.66
CA PHE A 14 -15.37 -4.25 14.16
C PHE A 14 -15.98 -3.69 15.46
N GLU A 15 -17.29 -3.86 15.66
CA GLU A 15 -18.01 -3.39 16.86
C GLU A 15 -17.49 -4.03 18.16
N LYS A 16 -17.08 -5.31 18.14
CA LYS A 16 -16.55 -6.00 19.33
C LYS A 16 -15.14 -5.57 19.71
N LEU A 17 -14.36 -5.03 18.75
CA LEU A 17 -13.01 -4.50 18.99
C LEU A 17 -13.05 -3.11 19.64
N VAL A 18 -14.09 -2.32 19.34
CA VAL A 18 -14.27 -0.95 19.86
C VAL A 18 -14.55 -0.93 21.37
N GLU A 19 -15.16 -1.98 21.92
CA GLU A 19 -15.56 -2.02 23.34
C GLU A 19 -14.39 -2.29 24.31
N LYS A 20 -13.25 -2.82 23.81
CA LYS A 20 -12.12 -3.23 24.65
C LYS A 20 -10.80 -2.49 24.42
N ALA A 21 -10.67 -1.70 23.37
CA ALA A 21 -9.41 -0.99 23.07
C ALA A 21 -9.67 0.49 22.77
N ASN A 22 -9.18 1.35 23.66
CA ASN A 22 -8.83 2.76 23.45
C ASN A 22 -9.69 3.56 22.44
N ILE A 23 -10.50 4.47 22.98
CA ILE A 23 -11.07 5.61 22.25
C ILE A 23 -9.94 6.29 21.43
N GLY A 24 -9.89 6.04 20.11
CA GLY A 24 -9.03 6.78 19.18
C GLY A 24 -8.02 6.02 18.32
N LYS A 25 -7.88 4.68 18.39
CA LYS A 25 -7.02 3.94 17.44
C LYS A 25 -7.81 2.91 16.65
N GLU A 26 -8.28 3.33 15.48
CA GLU A 26 -8.90 2.45 14.48
C GLU A 26 -7.91 1.33 14.06
N PRO A 27 -8.36 0.06 13.96
CA PRO A 27 -7.56 -1.03 13.41
C PRO A 27 -6.97 -0.72 12.05
N ALA A 28 -5.73 -1.16 11.81
CA ALA A 28 -5.06 -0.92 10.55
C ALA A 28 -4.23 -2.09 10.05
N GLY A 29 -4.32 -2.34 8.75
CA GLY A 29 -3.40 -3.21 8.03
C GLY A 29 -2.19 -2.41 7.56
N THR A 30 -0.98 -2.93 7.80
CA THR A 30 0.25 -2.24 7.39
C THR A 30 1.16 -3.15 6.58
N PHE A 31 1.85 -2.55 5.60
CA PHE A 31 3.02 -3.16 4.96
C PHE A 31 3.99 -2.07 4.54
N ASN A 32 5.25 -2.45 4.35
CA ASN A 32 6.25 -1.58 3.74
C ASN A 32 6.37 -1.88 2.25
N LEU A 33 6.47 -0.83 1.45
CA LEU A 33 6.76 -0.93 0.03
C LEU A 33 8.17 -0.42 -0.21
N VAL A 34 9.03 -1.31 -0.68
CA VAL A 34 10.42 -0.99 -1.02
C VAL A 34 10.52 -0.79 -2.52
N VAL A 35 10.77 0.45 -2.91
CA VAL A 35 10.73 0.93 -4.29
C VAL A 35 12.15 1.04 -4.84
N THR A 36 12.35 0.50 -6.05
CA THR A 36 13.63 0.46 -6.76
C THR A 36 13.41 0.66 -8.27
N ASN A 37 14.49 0.77 -9.05
CA ASN A 37 14.44 0.88 -10.51
C ASN A 37 13.59 2.06 -11.00
N PHE A 38 13.86 3.24 -10.46
CA PHE A 38 13.13 4.45 -10.79
C PHE A 38 13.39 4.87 -12.24
N VAL A 39 12.34 5.26 -12.93
CA VAL A 39 12.35 5.87 -14.26
C VAL A 39 11.54 7.16 -14.19
N GLN A 40 12.17 8.28 -14.51
CA GLN A 40 11.48 9.58 -14.54
C GLN A 40 10.76 9.75 -15.89
N HIS A 41 9.48 10.09 -15.82
CA HIS A 41 8.64 10.44 -16.95
C HIS A 41 8.19 11.88 -16.83
N PHE A 42 8.18 12.59 -17.95
CA PHE A 42 7.68 13.95 -18.06
C PHE A 42 6.41 13.94 -18.90
N SER A 43 5.35 14.58 -18.41
CA SER A 43 4.14 14.81 -19.20
C SER A 43 3.85 16.29 -19.31
N THR A 44 3.54 16.72 -20.53
CA THR A 44 3.00 18.04 -20.84
C THR A 44 1.52 17.87 -21.16
N TYR A 45 0.65 18.50 -20.37
CA TYR A 45 -0.74 18.67 -20.76
C TYR A 45 -0.84 19.95 -21.57
N GLU A 46 -1.49 19.92 -22.73
CA GLU A 46 -1.52 21.03 -23.71
C GLU A 46 -2.02 22.36 -23.13
N THR A 47 -2.71 22.35 -21.99
CA THR A 47 -3.25 23.55 -21.31
C THR A 47 -2.34 24.11 -20.22
N ASP A 48 -1.34 23.36 -19.73
CA ASP A 48 -0.42 23.78 -18.68
C ASP A 48 1.00 23.89 -19.25
N LYS A 49 1.58 25.09 -19.25
CA LYS A 49 2.99 25.33 -19.64
C LYS A 49 4.02 24.71 -18.68
N ASN A 50 3.56 24.01 -17.63
CA ASN A 50 4.41 23.37 -16.65
C ASN A 50 4.57 21.89 -16.98
N THR A 51 5.83 21.47 -17.18
CA THR A 51 6.17 20.05 -17.33
C THR A 51 5.99 19.37 -15.98
N LYS A 52 5.10 18.38 -15.90
CA LYS A 52 4.91 17.58 -14.68
C LYS A 52 5.84 16.38 -14.71
N SER A 53 6.66 16.23 -13.67
CA SER A 53 7.50 15.04 -13.47
C SER A 53 6.72 13.99 -12.69
N LYS A 54 6.86 12.72 -13.08
CA LYS A 54 6.43 11.57 -12.29
C LYS A 54 7.49 10.49 -12.36
N PHE A 55 7.56 9.67 -11.32
CA PHE A 55 8.47 8.53 -11.30
C PHE A 55 7.67 7.24 -11.44
N MET A 56 8.12 6.36 -12.32
CA MET A 56 7.66 4.98 -12.41
C MET A 56 8.73 4.06 -11.83
N ALA A 57 8.32 3.02 -11.13
CA ALA A 57 9.25 2.12 -10.45
C ALA A 57 8.64 0.74 -10.19
N TYR A 58 9.46 -0.18 -9.70
CA TYR A 58 9.03 -1.47 -9.17
C TYR A 58 9.09 -1.46 -7.65
N GLY A 59 8.04 -1.99 -7.02
CA GLY A 59 7.93 -2.09 -5.57
C GLY A 59 7.87 -3.52 -5.08
N GLU A 60 8.65 -3.85 -4.06
CA GLU A 60 8.56 -5.09 -3.28
C GLU A 60 7.71 -4.85 -2.03
N LEU A 61 6.72 -5.71 -1.79
CA LEU A 61 5.85 -5.67 -0.64
C LEU A 61 6.49 -6.44 0.52
N LYS A 62 6.63 -5.80 1.68
CA LYS A 62 7.19 -6.37 2.90
C LYS A 62 6.21 -6.27 4.05
N GLN A 63 5.86 -7.43 4.59
CA GLN A 63 5.10 -7.56 5.83
C GLN A 63 6.01 -8.08 6.92
N PHE A 64 5.63 -7.76 8.14
CA PHE A 64 6.38 -8.15 9.34
C PHE A 64 5.45 -8.93 10.24
N ASP A 65 5.97 -9.82 11.07
CA ASP A 65 5.19 -10.43 12.14
C ASP A 65 5.04 -9.47 13.33
N ASP A 66 4.46 -9.96 14.44
CA ASP A 66 4.30 -9.18 15.66
C ASP A 66 5.63 -8.86 16.37
N ASN A 67 6.69 -9.62 16.07
CA ASN A 67 8.04 -9.38 16.59
C ASN A 67 8.82 -8.37 15.74
N GLY A 68 8.24 -7.89 14.64
CA GLY A 68 8.92 -7.02 13.68
C GLY A 68 9.88 -7.78 12.75
N GLU A 69 9.81 -9.11 12.73
CA GLU A 69 10.58 -9.95 11.83
C GLU A 69 9.92 -10.00 10.46
N ARG A 70 10.73 -9.90 9.40
CA ARG A 70 10.21 -9.90 8.04
C ARG A 70 9.65 -11.28 7.70
N LEU A 71 8.43 -11.30 7.14
CA LEU A 71 7.86 -12.54 6.62
C LEU A 71 8.54 -12.96 5.31
N GLU A 72 9.00 -14.22 5.26
CA GLU A 72 9.64 -14.82 4.07
C GLU A 72 8.74 -14.76 2.84
N GLN A 73 7.43 -14.93 3.01
CA GLN A 73 6.42 -14.84 1.95
C GLN A 73 5.46 -13.67 2.21
N SER A 74 6.00 -12.45 2.17
CA SER A 74 5.18 -11.23 2.24
C SER A 74 4.32 -11.08 0.98
N SER A 75 3.00 -11.25 1.09
CA SER A 75 2.08 -11.03 -0.02
C SER A 75 0.87 -10.22 0.40
N MET A 76 0.55 -9.19 -0.37
CA MET A 76 -0.73 -8.52 -0.24
C MET A 76 -1.82 -9.39 -0.86
N ARG A 77 -2.96 -9.47 -0.18
CA ARG A 77 -4.18 -10.09 -0.69
C ARG A 77 -5.18 -9.03 -1.12
N LEU A 78 -5.59 -9.11 -2.37
CA LEU A 78 -6.55 -8.22 -3.00
C LEU A 78 -7.74 -9.04 -3.45
N ARG A 79 -8.94 -8.76 -2.95
CA ARG A 79 -10.17 -9.33 -3.51
C ARG A 79 -10.79 -8.32 -4.46
N MET A 80 -10.94 -8.71 -5.73
CA MET A 80 -11.62 -7.90 -6.75
C MET A 80 -12.76 -8.71 -7.35
N VAL A 81 -13.97 -8.17 -7.29
CA VAL A 81 -15.23 -8.81 -7.71
C VAL A 81 -15.53 -10.08 -6.92
N ASN A 82 -14.80 -11.18 -7.15
CA ASN A 82 -14.88 -12.44 -6.42
C ASN A 82 -13.57 -13.23 -6.44
N GLU A 83 -12.53 -12.72 -7.10
CA GLU A 83 -11.23 -13.38 -7.23
C GLU A 83 -10.26 -12.82 -6.20
N LEU A 84 -9.55 -13.72 -5.53
CA LEU A 84 -8.50 -13.38 -4.58
C LEU A 84 -7.16 -13.44 -5.32
N PHE A 85 -6.51 -12.29 -5.39
CA PHE A 85 -5.18 -12.13 -5.94
C PHE A 85 -4.17 -11.98 -4.81
N THR A 86 -3.04 -12.66 -4.93
CA THR A 86 -1.89 -12.48 -4.06
C THR A 86 -0.76 -11.88 -4.88
N SER A 87 -0.10 -10.85 -4.36
CA SER A 87 1.09 -10.30 -4.99
C SER A 87 2.14 -9.96 -3.94
N GLN A 88 3.40 -10.20 -4.30
CA GLN A 88 4.57 -9.78 -3.53
C GLN A 88 5.18 -8.49 -4.09
N THR A 89 4.66 -8.00 -5.22
CA THR A 89 5.18 -6.81 -5.90
C THR A 89 4.08 -5.85 -6.32
N ALA A 90 4.45 -4.61 -6.63
CA ALA A 90 3.56 -3.60 -7.18
C ALA A 90 4.26 -2.79 -8.28
N THR A 91 3.48 -2.32 -9.25
CA THR A 91 3.92 -1.22 -10.13
C THR A 91 3.77 0.08 -9.36
N VAL A 92 4.81 0.91 -9.32
CA VAL A 92 4.80 2.13 -8.52
C VAL A 92 4.79 3.35 -9.42
N VAL A 93 3.92 4.29 -9.10
CA VAL A 93 3.91 5.64 -9.68
C VAL A 93 4.01 6.64 -8.53
N ILE A 94 4.91 7.62 -8.64
CA ILE A 94 5.07 8.68 -7.65
C ILE A 94 4.82 10.02 -8.33
N GLU A 95 3.85 10.76 -7.79
CA GLU A 95 3.42 12.06 -8.28
C GLU A 95 3.47 13.09 -7.14
N ARG A 96 3.68 14.35 -7.52
CA ARG A 96 3.61 15.49 -6.62
C ARG A 96 2.14 15.84 -6.36
N TYR A 97 1.78 16.07 -5.10
CA TYR A 97 0.42 16.36 -4.66
C TYR A 97 -0.19 17.56 -5.37
N GLU A 98 0.59 18.62 -5.52
CA GLU A 98 0.21 19.89 -6.13
C GLU A 98 -0.12 19.74 -7.63
N ASP A 99 0.37 18.68 -8.27
CA ASP A 99 0.13 18.36 -9.67
C ASP A 99 -1.09 17.47 -9.88
N SER A 100 -1.63 16.88 -8.81
CA SER A 100 -2.74 15.93 -8.84
C SER A 100 -4.11 16.62 -8.84
N VAL A 101 -4.99 16.17 -9.73
CA VAL A 101 -6.41 16.57 -9.78
C VAL A 101 -7.28 15.84 -8.74
N ARG A 102 -6.70 14.89 -7.99
CA ARG A 102 -7.44 14.01 -7.05
C ARG A 102 -7.24 14.42 -5.59
N ASN A 103 -7.34 15.72 -5.28
CA ASN A 103 -7.04 16.25 -3.94
C ASN A 103 -8.22 16.10 -2.97
N HIS A 104 -8.41 14.89 -2.44
CA HIS A 104 -9.45 14.62 -1.44
C HIS A 104 -8.88 14.34 -0.03
N LEU A 105 -7.56 14.23 0.10
CA LEU A 105 -6.86 13.99 1.37
C LEU A 105 -5.85 15.10 1.62
N THR A 106 -5.71 15.52 2.88
CA THR A 106 -4.85 16.65 3.28
C THR A 106 -3.40 16.24 3.54
N GLU A 107 -3.05 14.96 3.43
CA GLU A 107 -1.73 14.38 3.73
C GLU A 107 -1.18 13.61 2.52
N SER A 108 0.08 13.17 2.59
CA SER A 108 0.64 12.26 1.56
C SER A 108 -0.03 10.89 1.68
N TYR A 109 -0.49 10.34 0.55
CA TYR A 109 -1.23 9.09 0.52
C TYR A 109 -0.83 8.23 -0.68
N CYS A 110 -1.19 6.96 -0.63
CA CYS A 110 -1.06 6.03 -1.73
C CYS A 110 -2.46 5.56 -2.14
N ILE A 111 -2.77 5.64 -3.43
CA ILE A 111 -3.87 4.87 -4.02
C ILE A 111 -3.28 3.51 -4.39
N PHE A 112 -3.84 2.45 -3.84
CA PHE A 112 -3.33 1.10 -4.00
C PHE A 112 -4.42 0.20 -4.58
N GLY A 113 -4.09 -0.57 -5.59
CA GLY A 113 -5.01 -1.51 -6.22
C GLY A 113 -5.07 -1.34 -7.73
N GLY A 114 -6.21 -1.66 -8.33
CA GLY A 114 -6.29 -1.96 -9.76
C GLY A 114 -5.36 -3.11 -10.16
N SER A 115 -5.21 -3.33 -11.46
CA SER A 115 -4.27 -4.31 -11.98
C SER A 115 -3.47 -3.72 -13.15
N SER A 116 -2.18 -4.04 -13.16
CA SER A 116 -1.34 -3.94 -14.35
C SER A 116 -0.82 -5.34 -14.69
N GLY A 117 -0.73 -5.67 -15.98
CA GLY A 117 -0.33 -6.99 -16.47
C GLY A 117 -1.45 -7.73 -17.22
N ILE A 118 -1.11 -8.87 -17.81
CA ILE A 118 -2.03 -9.78 -18.51
C ILE A 118 -1.80 -11.19 -17.93
N GLY A 119 -2.86 -11.92 -17.57
CA GLY A 119 -2.76 -13.29 -17.05
C GLY A 119 -2.26 -13.36 -15.60
N ASP A 120 -1.40 -14.33 -15.27
CA ASP A 120 -0.96 -14.64 -13.91
C ASP A 120 -0.01 -13.59 -13.28
N GLU A 121 0.39 -12.56 -14.03
CA GLU A 121 1.27 -11.47 -13.56
C GLU A 121 0.49 -10.22 -13.09
N ILE A 122 -0.78 -10.36 -12.74
CA ILE A 122 -1.58 -9.25 -12.19
C ILE A 122 -0.89 -8.74 -10.92
N ARG A 123 -0.35 -7.53 -11.01
CA ARG A 123 0.21 -6.80 -9.87
C ARG A 123 -0.59 -5.52 -9.61
N PRO A 124 -0.83 -5.19 -8.32
CA PRO A 124 -1.46 -3.93 -7.96
C PRO A 124 -0.59 -2.75 -8.40
N ILE A 125 -1.25 -1.62 -8.65
CA ILE A 125 -0.60 -0.34 -8.86
C ILE A 125 -0.62 0.43 -7.53
N ALA A 126 0.53 0.96 -7.14
CA ALA A 126 0.70 1.85 -6.02
C ALA A 126 1.01 3.26 -6.54
N VAL A 127 0.02 4.16 -6.51
CA VAL A 127 0.16 5.55 -6.91
C VAL A 127 0.34 6.42 -5.67
N PHE A 128 1.58 6.83 -5.41
CA PHE A 128 1.94 7.75 -4.35
C PHE A 128 1.68 9.18 -4.77
N ILE A 129 0.86 9.87 -4.00
CA ILE A 129 0.62 11.30 -4.12
C ILE A 129 1.29 11.96 -2.91
N LEU A 130 2.45 12.58 -3.14
CA LEU A 130 3.31 13.09 -2.06
C LEU A 130 3.33 14.61 -2.03
N LYS A 131 3.20 15.20 -0.84
CA LYS A 131 3.46 16.62 -0.64
C LYS A 131 4.90 16.99 -0.99
N SER A 132 5.11 18.24 -1.43
CA SER A 132 6.43 18.77 -1.79
C SER A 132 7.54 18.47 -0.78
N ASN A 133 7.26 18.60 0.52
CA ASN A 133 8.26 18.36 1.57
C ASN A 133 8.77 16.90 1.64
N ILE A 134 8.05 15.93 1.07
CA ILE A 134 8.50 14.55 0.92
C ILE A 134 8.99 14.31 -0.51
N TYR A 135 8.25 14.79 -1.51
CA TYR A 135 8.56 14.59 -2.92
C TYR A 135 9.95 15.12 -3.30
N ASP A 136 10.38 16.26 -2.74
CA ASP A 136 11.69 16.85 -3.01
C ASP A 136 12.85 15.94 -2.54
N TYR A 137 12.64 15.09 -1.53
CA TYR A 137 13.62 14.08 -1.15
C TYR A 137 13.69 12.93 -2.17
N ILE A 138 12.56 12.57 -2.78
CA ILE A 138 12.50 11.56 -3.85
C ILE A 138 13.24 12.07 -5.09
N GLU A 139 13.02 13.33 -5.49
CA GLU A 139 13.75 13.93 -6.61
C GLU A 139 15.27 13.94 -6.37
N LYS A 140 15.70 14.24 -5.15
CA LYS A 140 17.13 14.15 -4.78
C LYS A 140 17.65 12.71 -4.73
N ALA A 141 16.82 11.75 -4.33
CA ALA A 141 17.23 10.34 -4.32
C ALA A 141 17.45 9.82 -5.75
N PHE A 142 16.69 10.32 -6.73
CA PHE A 142 16.79 9.89 -8.12
C PHE A 142 18.17 10.14 -8.76
N VAL A 143 18.95 11.12 -8.26
CA VAL A 143 20.32 11.34 -8.76
C VAL A 143 21.34 10.34 -8.21
N MET A 144 20.93 9.46 -7.29
CA MET A 144 21.78 8.39 -6.77
C MET A 144 21.89 7.26 -7.79
N ALA A 145 23.00 6.51 -7.78
CA ALA A 145 23.25 5.46 -8.77
C ALA A 145 22.29 4.26 -8.65
N ASN A 146 21.80 3.96 -7.44
CA ASN A 146 20.85 2.89 -7.19
C ASN A 146 19.99 3.19 -5.94
N PRO A 147 19.05 4.16 -6.03
CA PRO A 147 18.22 4.52 -4.91
C PRO A 147 17.23 3.39 -4.59
N GLN A 148 17.13 3.09 -3.31
CA GLN A 148 16.04 2.31 -2.74
C GLN A 148 15.28 3.19 -1.75
N ILE A 149 13.96 3.25 -1.91
CA ILE A 149 13.09 4.07 -1.07
C ILE A 149 12.06 3.18 -0.40
N GLU A 150 11.93 3.28 0.91
CA GLU A 150 10.96 2.52 1.68
C GLU A 150 9.83 3.42 2.16
N PHE A 151 8.61 3.02 1.85
CA PHE A 151 7.39 3.63 2.37
C PHE A 151 6.66 2.66 3.29
N ASN A 152 6.14 3.14 4.41
CA ASN A 152 5.15 2.41 5.19
C ASN A 152 3.76 2.85 4.71
N LEU A 153 2.93 1.88 4.36
CA LEU A 153 1.54 2.09 3.97
C LEU A 153 0.62 1.59 5.07
N LYS A 154 -0.28 2.47 5.50
CA LYS A 154 -1.28 2.17 6.53
C LYS A 154 -2.69 2.29 5.97
N PHE A 155 -3.41 1.17 5.94
CA PHE A 155 -4.80 1.08 5.51
C PHE A 155 -5.69 1.12 6.74
N THR A 156 -6.58 2.11 6.80
CA THR A 156 -7.60 2.22 7.84
C THR A 156 -8.96 2.40 7.19
N LYS A 157 -10.05 2.04 7.89
CA LYS A 157 -11.40 2.15 7.35
C LYS A 157 -11.84 3.62 7.20
N ALA A 158 -11.36 4.54 8.03
CA ALA A 158 -11.72 5.96 7.97
C ALA A 158 -11.34 6.66 6.66
N ILE A 159 -10.31 6.19 5.96
CA ILE A 159 -9.86 6.76 4.68
C ILE A 159 -10.40 5.98 3.47
N GLN A 160 -11.10 4.86 3.67
CA GLN A 160 -11.69 4.10 2.58
C GLN A 160 -13.06 4.63 2.18
N ARG A 161 -13.51 4.21 1.00
CA ARG A 161 -14.92 4.35 0.61
C ARG A 161 -15.79 3.34 1.34
N LYS A 162 -17.11 3.59 1.38
CA LYS A 162 -18.08 2.79 2.15
C LYS A 162 -18.16 1.33 1.67
N GLU A 163 -17.96 1.12 0.38
CA GLU A 163 -17.93 -0.16 -0.34
C GLU A 163 -16.64 -0.96 -0.20
N MET A 164 -15.66 -0.45 0.57
CA MET A 164 -14.37 -1.10 0.77
C MET A 164 -14.28 -1.61 2.20
N SER A 165 -13.64 -2.76 2.36
CA SER A 165 -13.38 -3.34 3.66
C SER A 165 -11.95 -3.84 3.77
N ILE A 166 -11.48 -3.92 5.02
CA ILE A 166 -10.18 -4.47 5.38
C ILE A 166 -10.49 -5.66 6.28
N THR A 167 -10.15 -6.86 5.81
CA THR A 167 -10.39 -8.11 6.54
C THR A 167 -9.07 -8.62 7.07
N PHE A 168 -9.04 -8.99 8.35
CA PHE A 168 -7.84 -9.49 9.00
C PHE A 168 -7.99 -10.98 9.29
N ASP A 169 -6.96 -11.79 9.01
CA ASP A 169 -6.99 -13.21 9.33
C ASP A 169 -6.95 -13.46 10.84
N GLN A 170 -6.30 -12.55 11.56
CA GLN A 170 -6.21 -12.56 13.02
C GLN A 170 -6.66 -11.21 13.57
N PRO A 171 -7.20 -11.17 14.80
CA PRO A 171 -7.48 -9.92 15.49
C PRO A 171 -6.24 -9.00 15.52
N PRO A 172 -6.42 -7.68 15.34
CA PRO A 172 -5.36 -6.70 15.57
C PRO A 172 -4.77 -6.83 16.97
N ASN A 173 -3.46 -6.59 17.07
CA ASN A 173 -2.76 -6.58 18.35
C ASN A 173 -3.44 -5.62 19.34
N SER A 174 -3.71 -6.07 20.56
CA SER A 174 -4.48 -5.31 21.55
C SER A 174 -3.80 -4.04 22.06
N GLU A 175 -2.47 -3.95 21.97
CA GLU A 175 -1.69 -2.79 22.42
C GLU A 175 -1.56 -1.73 21.32
N THR A 176 -1.38 -2.17 20.07
CA THR A 176 -1.08 -1.27 18.93
C THR A 176 -2.27 -1.03 18.01
N CYS A 177 -3.30 -1.88 18.05
CA CYS A 177 -4.40 -2.00 17.09
C CYS A 177 -3.91 -2.22 15.63
N LEU A 178 -2.71 -2.76 15.43
CA LEU A 178 -2.16 -3.03 14.10
C LEU A 178 -2.17 -4.53 13.80
N THR A 179 -2.26 -4.86 12.51
CA THR A 179 -1.84 -6.17 11.99
C THR A 179 -0.71 -5.95 11.00
N THR A 180 0.46 -6.45 11.31
CA THR A 180 1.64 -6.35 10.43
C THR A 180 1.67 -7.46 9.37
N ASN A 181 0.84 -8.49 9.53
CA ASN A 181 0.68 -9.58 8.58
C ASN A 181 -0.79 -9.96 8.30
N HIS A 182 -1.00 -10.62 7.15
CA HIS A 182 -2.23 -11.35 6.84
C HIS A 182 -3.55 -10.57 6.91
N PHE A 183 -3.66 -9.51 6.10
CA PHE A 183 -4.94 -8.85 5.82
C PHE A 183 -5.27 -8.88 4.33
N THR A 184 -6.56 -8.78 4.03
CA THR A 184 -7.12 -8.71 2.68
C THR A 184 -7.82 -7.38 2.49
N LEU A 185 -7.50 -6.71 1.39
CA LEU A 185 -8.23 -5.55 0.90
C LEU A 185 -9.36 -6.03 0.00
N ASP A 186 -10.60 -5.70 0.37
CA ASP A 186 -11.80 -6.20 -0.29
C ASP A 186 -12.71 -5.05 -0.75
N SER A 187 -13.36 -5.25 -1.89
CA SER A 187 -14.28 -4.28 -2.50
C SER A 187 -15.34 -4.97 -3.34
N ASP A 188 -16.58 -4.56 -3.13
CA ASP A 188 -17.74 -4.99 -3.93
C ASP A 188 -17.73 -4.40 -5.36
N ILE A 189 -16.77 -3.52 -5.69
CA ILE A 189 -16.68 -2.80 -6.96
C ILE A 189 -15.40 -3.19 -7.70
N GLY A 190 -15.55 -3.61 -8.96
CA GLY A 190 -14.49 -4.28 -9.74
C GLY A 190 -13.23 -3.48 -10.08
N LEU A 191 -13.12 -2.19 -9.70
CA LEU A 191 -11.88 -1.42 -9.90
C LEU A 191 -10.94 -1.46 -8.69
N GLY A 192 -11.43 -1.80 -7.48
CA GLY A 192 -10.63 -2.00 -6.27
C GLY A 192 -9.50 -0.97 -6.07
N LEU A 193 -9.83 0.26 -5.66
CA LEU A 193 -8.82 1.30 -5.39
C LEU A 193 -8.87 1.74 -3.93
N TRP A 194 -8.01 1.15 -3.11
CA TRP A 194 -7.90 1.45 -1.68
C TRP A 194 -6.96 2.62 -1.44
N TYR A 195 -7.17 3.33 -0.34
CA TYR A 195 -6.32 4.45 0.07
C TYR A 195 -5.46 4.04 1.25
N ALA A 196 -4.20 4.41 1.26
CA ALA A 196 -3.31 4.22 2.38
C ALA A 196 -2.68 5.55 2.77
N ASN A 197 -2.60 5.82 4.07
CA ASN A 197 -1.71 6.86 4.55
C ASN A 197 -0.28 6.41 4.28
N SER A 198 0.51 7.30 3.68
CA SER A 198 1.88 6.98 3.24
C SER A 198 2.89 7.75 4.07
N LYS A 199 3.85 7.01 4.62
CA LYS A 199 4.99 7.58 5.36
C LYS A 199 6.30 7.14 4.72
N LEU A 200 7.15 8.11 4.40
CA LEU A 200 8.54 7.82 4.04
C LEU A 200 9.28 7.27 5.27
N VAL A 201 9.89 6.09 5.13
CA VAL A 201 10.65 5.41 6.18
C VAL A 201 12.14 5.67 5.99
N GLU A 202 12.66 5.33 4.80
CA GLU A 202 14.09 5.38 4.51
C GLU A 202 14.32 5.69 3.03
N ILE A 203 15.43 6.38 2.74
CA ILE A 203 16.04 6.46 1.41
C ILE A 203 17.49 6.00 1.57
N LYS A 204 17.90 5.01 0.79
CA LYS A 204 19.27 4.51 0.79
C LYS A 204 19.82 4.32 -0.61
N ASN A 205 21.15 4.35 -0.71
CA ASN A 205 21.87 3.91 -1.89
C ASN A 205 22.24 2.44 -1.70
N LEU A 206 21.85 1.58 -2.61
CA LEU A 206 22.47 0.26 -2.70
C LEU A 206 23.83 0.46 -3.35
N MET A 207 24.88 0.58 -2.54
CA MET A 207 26.25 0.50 -3.06
C MET A 207 26.38 -0.85 -3.75
N ASN A 208 26.73 -0.86 -5.04
CA ASN A 208 27.12 -2.10 -5.71
C ASN A 208 28.23 -2.73 -4.87
N VAL A 209 27.95 -3.85 -4.23
CA VAL A 209 29.02 -4.77 -3.82
C VAL A 209 29.54 -5.34 -5.13
N VAL A 210 30.63 -4.72 -5.61
CA VAL A 210 31.39 -5.17 -6.78
C VAL A 210 31.97 -6.55 -6.49
#